data_AF-X1JGC2-F1
#
_entry.id   AF-X1JGC2-F1
#
_cell.length_a   1.000
_cell.length_b   1.000
_cell.length_c   1.000
_cell.angle_alpha   90.00
_cell.angle_beta   90.00
_cell.angle_gamma   90.00
#
_symmetry.space_group_name_H-M   'P 1'
#
loop_
_entity.id
_entity.type
_entity.pdbx_description
1 polymer ?
#
loop_
_entity_poly.entity_id
_entity_poly.type
_entity_poly.pdbx_seq_one_letter_code
_entity_poly.pdbx_strand_id
1 'polypeptide(L)' 'MVEEAGQESKFKMGQLVFTRGVNDLVATNTEFALFVTKNIGRHARGDWGDLSEEDKKENEFALGKNLRLLSAYDR' A
#
# COMPACT_ATOMS: atom_id res chain seq x y z
N MET A 1 19.91 -14.84 16.35
CA MET A 1 18.82 -13.86 16.20
C MET A 1 18.84 -13.50 14.73
N VAL A 2 17.92 -14.04 13.94
CA VAL A 2 17.89 -13.80 12.49
C VAL A 2 17.27 -12.42 12.27
N GLU A 3 18.06 -11.48 11.76
CA GLU A 3 17.57 -10.21 11.25
C GLU A 3 16.70 -10.52 10.03
N GLU A 4 15.37 -10.39 10.16
CA GLU A 4 14.52 -10.27 8.98
C GLU A 4 14.75 -8.88 8.40
N ALA A 5 15.47 -8.81 7.28
CA ALA A 5 15.71 -7.58 6.53
C ALA A 5 14.35 -6.95 6.16
N GLY A 6 13.96 -5.90 6.88
CA GLY A 6 12.81 -5.09 6.53
C GLY A 6 13.04 -4.49 5.15
N GLN A 7 12.39 -5.06 4.13
CA GLN A 7 12.61 -4.69 2.74
C GLN A 7 12.31 -3.21 2.52
N GLU A 8 13.27 -2.46 1.97
CA GLU A 8 13.22 -1.00 1.83
C GLU A 8 11.98 -0.53 1.06
N SER A 9 11.37 0.54 1.54
CA SER A 9 10.25 1.19 0.87
C SER A 9 10.73 1.91 -0.40
N LYS A 10 9.99 1.80 -1.51
CA LYS A 10 10.32 2.44 -2.80
C LYS A 10 10.21 3.98 -2.75
N PHE A 11 9.50 4.53 -1.77
CA PHE A 11 9.29 5.98 -1.62
C PHE A 11 8.91 6.32 -0.18
N LYS A 12 9.08 7.59 0.21
CA LYS A 12 8.68 8.05 1.55
C LYS A 12 7.16 8.16 1.63
N MET A 13 6.55 7.35 2.50
CA MET A 13 5.11 7.44 2.80
C MET A 13 4.77 8.79 3.46
N GLY A 14 3.62 9.34 3.07
CA GLY A 14 3.02 10.51 3.71
C GLY A 14 2.18 10.15 4.94
N GLN A 15 1.29 11.07 5.33
CA GLN A 15 0.30 10.80 6.37
C GLN A 15 -0.74 9.79 5.86
N LEU A 16 -0.94 8.72 6.62
CA LEU A 16 -2.02 7.77 6.35
C LEU A 16 -3.35 8.34 6.83
N VAL A 17 -4.35 8.27 5.96
CA VAL A 17 -5.72 8.70 6.23
C VAL A 17 -6.69 7.64 5.74
N PHE A 18 -7.84 7.55 6.40
CA PHE A 18 -8.94 6.66 6.02
C PHE A 18 -10.22 7.47 5.90
N THR A 19 -11.13 7.04 5.03
CA THR A 19 -12.52 7.51 5.10
C THR A 19 -13.14 6.99 6.40
N ARG A 20 -14.14 7.70 6.93
CA ARG A 20 -14.76 7.33 8.21
C ARG A 20 -15.22 5.87 8.25
N GLY A 21 -15.90 5.40 7.21
CA GLY A 21 -16.39 4.02 7.15
C GLY A 21 -15.26 2.96 7.14
N VAL A 22 -14.14 3.25 6.47
CA VAL A 22 -12.96 2.36 6.49
C VAL A 22 -12.34 2.35 7.88
N ASN A 23 -12.22 3.51 8.53
CA ASN A 23 -11.70 3.60 9.89
C ASN A 23 -12.56 2.83 10.89
N ASP A 24 -13.88 2.98 10.83
CA ASP A 24 -14.82 2.28 11.71
C ASP A 24 -14.75 0.76 11.50
N LEU A 25 -14.59 0.30 10.24
CA LEU A 25 -14.42 -1.12 9.93
C LEU A 25 -13.08 -1.67 10.40
N VAL A 26 -11.98 -0.92 10.25
CA VAL A 26 -10.66 -1.29 10.80
C VAL A 26 -10.74 -1.42 12.33
N ALA A 27 -11.47 -0.52 13.00
CA ALA A 27 -11.59 -0.54 14.46
C ALA A 27 -12.41 -1.72 15.01
N THR A 28 -13.30 -2.30 14.20
CA THR A 28 -14.26 -3.33 14.65
C THR A 28 -14.02 -4.70 14.04
N ASN A 29 -13.24 -4.80 12.96
CA ASN A 29 -12.96 -6.05 12.25
C ASN A 29 -11.45 -6.29 12.12
N THR A 30 -10.93 -7.20 12.97
CA THR A 30 -9.50 -7.54 13.01
C THR A 30 -8.98 -8.10 11.69
N GLU A 31 -9.74 -8.93 10.98
CA GLU A 31 -9.30 -9.48 9.70
C GLU A 31 -9.14 -8.38 8.64
N PHE A 32 -10.08 -7.44 8.61
CA PHE A 32 -10.01 -6.28 7.73
C PHE A 32 -8.84 -5.36 8.10
N ALA A 33 -8.60 -5.13 9.39
CA ALA A 33 -7.45 -4.36 9.86
C ALA A 33 -6.10 -4.98 9.43
N LEU A 34 -5.98 -6.31 9.53
CA LEU A 34 -4.81 -7.06 9.05
C LEU A 34 -4.65 -6.93 7.53
N PHE A 35 -5.73 -7.06 6.77
CA PHE A 35 -5.74 -6.88 5.33
C PHE A 35 -5.25 -5.49 4.93
N VAL A 36 -5.80 -4.43 5.52
CA VAL A 36 -5.41 -3.03 5.26
C VAL A 36 -3.93 -2.81 5.61
N THR A 37 -3.50 -3.23 6.80
CA THR A 37 -2.12 -3.02 7.28
C THR A 37 -1.10 -3.74 6.38
N LYS A 38 -1.40 -4.99 5.98
CA LYS A 38 -0.56 -5.76 5.05
C LYS A 38 -0.42 -5.04 3.71
N ASN A 39 -1.53 -4.54 3.17
CA ASN A 39 -1.57 -3.93 1.84
C ASN A 39 -0.95 -2.52 1.80
N ILE A 40 -1.01 -1.75 2.90
CA ILE A 40 -0.23 -0.51 3.03
C ILE A 40 1.27 -0.81 2.93
N GLY A 41 1.73 -1.87 3.58
CA GLY A 41 3.13 -2.31 3.47
C GLY A 41 3.51 -2.74 2.05
N ARG A 42 2.60 -3.41 1.32
CA ARG A 42 2.81 -3.79 -0.08
C ARG A 42 2.94 -2.55 -0.97
N HIS A 43 2.05 -1.58 -0.83
CA HIS A 43 2.10 -0.31 -1.57
C HIS A 43 3.44 0.41 -1.34
N ALA A 44 3.89 0.50 -0.08
CA ALA A 44 5.16 1.12 0.26
C ALA A 44 6.37 0.44 -0.39
N ARG A 45 6.28 -0.87 -0.71
CA ARG A 45 7.34 -1.64 -1.39
C ARG A 45 7.17 -1.70 -2.92
N GLY A 46 6.15 -1.04 -3.46
CA GLY A 46 5.83 -1.06 -4.88
C GLY A 46 5.21 -2.35 -5.39
N ASP A 47 4.57 -3.11 -4.51
CA ASP A 47 3.62 -4.14 -4.93
C ASP A 47 2.26 -3.47 -5.13
N TRP A 48 1.91 -3.23 -6.38
CA TRP A 48 0.73 -2.46 -6.78
C TRP A 48 -0.57 -3.28 -6.75
N GLY A 49 -0.48 -4.59 -6.48
CA GLY A 49 -1.61 -5.51 -6.45
C GLY A 49 -2.31 -5.68 -7.80
N ASP A 50 -3.63 -5.62 -7.76
CA ASP A 50 -4.55 -6.05 -8.82
C ASP A 50 -4.84 -4.91 -9.81
N LEU A 51 -3.77 -4.28 -10.30
CA LEU A 51 -3.83 -3.29 -11.37
C LEU A 51 -3.52 -3.90 -12.73
N SER A 52 -3.92 -3.20 -13.80
CA SER A 52 -3.46 -3.49 -15.16
C SER A 52 -1.95 -3.33 -15.29
N GLU A 53 -1.35 -3.95 -16.32
CA GLU A 53 0.09 -3.81 -16.55
C GLU A 53 0.47 -2.39 -16.95
N GLU A 54 -0.42 -1.67 -17.62
CA GLU A 54 -0.27 -0.26 -17.96
C GLU A 54 -0.21 0.62 -16.69
N ASP A 55 -1.14 0.41 -15.75
CA ASP A 55 -1.17 1.17 -14.49
C ASP A 55 0.04 0.87 -13.60
N LYS A 56 0.51 -0.39 -13.58
CA LYS A 56 1.75 -0.75 -12.88
C LYS A 56 2.98 -0.06 -13.47
N LYS A 57 3.06 0.03 -14.81
CA LYS A 57 4.14 0.76 -15.49
C LYS A 57 4.10 2.24 -15.20
N GLU A 58 2.90 2.84 -15.14
CA GLU A 58 2.75 4.25 -14.77
C GLU A 58 3.23 4.51 -13.34
N ASN A 59 2.93 3.62 -12.38
CA ASN A 59 3.47 3.73 -11.03
C ASN A 59 5.01 3.70 -11.02
N GLU A 60 5.65 2.77 -11.74
CA GLU A 60 7.12 2.72 -11.82
C GLU A 60 7.69 3.99 -12.46
N PHE A 61 7.01 4.55 -13.46
CA PHE A 61 7.39 5.83 -14.06
C PHE A 61 7.23 7.00 -13.08
N ALA A 62 6.19 7.00 -12.24
CA ALA A 62 5.84 8.05 -11.30
C ALA A 62 6.76 8.14 -10.06
N LEU A 63 7.45 7.05 -9.72
CA LEU A 63 8.39 7.01 -8.59
C LEU A 63 9.41 8.14 -8.66
N GLY A 64 9.48 8.96 -7.60
CA GLY A 64 10.39 10.09 -7.50
C GLY A 64 10.01 11.33 -8.33
N LYS A 65 8.86 11.34 -9.03
CA LYS A 65 8.45 12.44 -9.93
C LYS A 65 7.30 13.31 -9.41
N ASN A 66 6.93 13.19 -8.12
CA ASN A 66 5.77 13.87 -7.52
C ASN A 66 4.45 13.62 -8.27
N LEU A 67 4.35 12.47 -8.95
CA LEU A 67 3.13 11.99 -9.58
C LEU A 67 2.38 11.07 -8.61
N ARG A 68 1.09 10.82 -8.92
CA ARG A 68 0.25 9.96 -8.10
C ARG A 68 0.63 8.49 -8.30
N LEU A 69 0.73 7.75 -7.20
CA LEU A 69 0.79 6.30 -7.20
C LEU A 69 -0.60 5.72 -6.87
N LEU A 70 -0.92 4.58 -7.46
CA LEU A 70 -2.17 3.85 -7.24
C LEU A 70 -1.88 2.40 -6.88
N SER A 71 -2.68 1.83 -5.99
CA SER A 71 -2.72 0.39 -5.75
C SER A 71 -4.17 -0.06 -5.64
N ALA A 72 -4.45 -1.28 -6.07
CA ALA A 72 -5.69 -1.99 -5.81
C ALA A 72 -5.37 -3.36 -5.22
N TYR A 73 -6.19 -3.83 -4.29
CA TYR A 73 -6.01 -5.15 -3.69
C TYR A 73 -7.37 -5.78 -3.51
N ASP A 74 -7.56 -6.93 -4.14
CA ASP A 74 -8.74 -7.73 -3.95
C ASP A 74 -8.61 -8.60 -2.69
N ARG A 75 -9.77 -8.89 -2.09
CA ARG A 75 -9.92 -9.74 -0.92
C ARG A 75 -10.49 -11.09 -1.32
#